data_AF-A0A661TPB0-F1
#
_entry.id   AF-A0A661TPB0-F1
#
_cell.length_a   1.000
_cell.length_b   1.000
_cell.length_c   1.000
_cell.angle_alpha   90.00
_cell.angle_beta   90.00
_cell.angle_gamma   90.00
#
_symmetry.space_group_name_H-M   'P 1'
#
loop_
_entity.id
_entity.type
_entity.pdbx_description
1 polymer ?
#
loop_
_entity_poly.entity_id
_entity_poly.type
_entity_poly.pdbx_seq_one_letter_code
_entity_poly.pdbx_strand_id
1 'polypeptide(L)'
;MYHTTTLSATDPNSLVTWLNDNGYAFPAEGQEILDYYVQQSWFFVAMKIQHEETMNSSENYTGAIQPIGIMFFSDEMVYPFRISALSAPSWGTEVLIYAFSDERVTFPGAAEEYNAIITPDQLEEYPILQGLIDETFVLTKLRKNFSAEEMDEDLILLPVPKYIVLGNILDLNSPVGQFILIIGIFIFLLNTKKRNI
;
A
#
# COMPACT_ATOMS: atom_id res chain seq x y z
N MET A 1 -17.18 12.51 13.85
CA MET A 1 -15.81 13.09 13.68
C MET A 1 -14.76 12.13 14.27
N TYR A 2 -13.49 12.18 13.85
CA TYR A 2 -12.42 11.32 14.42
C TYR A 2 -11.70 12.03 15.58
N HIS A 3 -11.41 11.29 16.64
CA HIS A 3 -10.39 11.68 17.62
C HIS A 3 -9.07 11.02 17.26
N THR A 4 -8.01 11.81 17.10
CA THR A 4 -6.69 11.31 16.72
C THR A 4 -5.66 11.59 17.82
N THR A 5 -4.71 10.69 17.99
CA THR A 5 -3.56 10.86 18.88
C THR A 5 -2.32 10.36 18.18
N THR A 6 -1.31 11.22 18.06
CA THR A 6 0.01 10.85 17.53
C THR A 6 0.91 10.39 18.68
N LEU A 7 1.55 9.25 18.50
CA LEU A 7 2.38 8.59 19.51
C LEU A 7 3.75 8.27 18.92
N SER A 8 4.74 8.23 19.79
CA SER A 8 6.05 7.63 19.54
C SER A 8 6.37 6.72 20.71
N ALA A 9 7.04 5.60 20.47
CA ALA A 9 7.43 4.69 21.52
C ALA A 9 8.88 4.22 21.32
N THR A 10 9.55 3.95 22.43
CA THR A 10 10.88 3.30 22.48
C THR A 10 10.80 1.91 23.11
N ASP A 11 9.72 1.64 23.85
CA ASP A 11 9.35 0.32 24.35
C ASP A 11 7.99 -0.09 23.76
N PRO A 12 7.95 -1.17 22.96
CA PRO A 12 6.72 -1.66 22.36
C PRO A 12 5.65 -2.10 23.37
N ASN A 13 6.05 -2.64 24.53
CA ASN A 13 5.11 -3.10 25.55
C ASN A 13 4.33 -1.93 26.17
N SER A 14 5.03 -0.80 26.37
CA SER A 14 4.40 0.45 26.81
C SER A 14 3.38 0.96 25.79
N LEU A 15 3.65 0.83 24.48
CA LEU A 15 2.70 1.22 23.43
C LEU A 15 1.45 0.34 23.45
N VAL A 16 1.61 -0.99 23.54
CA VAL A 16 0.47 -1.93 23.64
C VAL A 16 -0.37 -1.64 24.88
N THR A 17 0.28 -1.43 26.02
CA THR A 17 -0.40 -1.08 27.28
C THR A 17 -1.20 0.20 27.10
N TRP A 18 -0.60 1.26 26.54
CA TRP A 18 -1.30 2.52 26.29
C TRP A 18 -2.50 2.34 25.35
N LEU A 19 -2.35 1.59 24.25
CA LEU A 19 -3.44 1.33 23.32
C LEU A 19 -4.61 0.61 24.01
N ASN A 20 -4.32 -0.39 24.84
CA ASN A 20 -5.33 -1.15 25.56
C ASN A 20 -6.01 -0.33 26.68
N ASP A 21 -5.23 0.40 27.47
CA ASP A 21 -5.74 1.30 28.51
C ASP A 21 -6.64 2.40 27.93
N ASN A 22 -6.34 2.83 26.70
CA ASN A 22 -7.16 3.79 25.96
C ASN A 22 -8.24 3.11 25.10
N GLY A 23 -8.53 1.82 25.24
CA GLY A 23 -9.67 1.16 24.61
C GLY A 23 -9.56 0.94 23.10
N TYR A 24 -8.34 0.83 22.55
CA TYR A 24 -8.10 0.44 21.15
C TYR A 24 -8.10 -1.08 20.91
N ALA A 25 -8.16 -1.89 21.98
CA ALA A 25 -8.22 -3.36 21.94
C ALA A 25 -7.19 -3.99 20.98
N PHE A 26 -5.91 -3.72 21.25
CA PHE A 26 -4.82 -4.20 20.41
C PHE A 26 -4.53 -5.70 20.71
N PRO A 27 -4.48 -6.57 19.69
CA PRO A 27 -4.30 -8.02 19.87
C PRO A 27 -2.88 -8.36 20.37
N ALA A 28 -2.78 -9.39 21.21
CA ALA A 28 -1.49 -9.83 21.75
C ALA A 28 -0.55 -10.36 20.65
N GLU A 29 -1.13 -10.99 19.62
CA GLU A 29 -0.44 -11.51 18.45
C GLU A 29 0.22 -10.40 17.61
N GLY A 30 -0.17 -9.14 17.82
CA GLY A 30 0.38 -8.00 17.09
C GLY A 30 1.63 -7.36 17.70
N GLN A 31 2.14 -7.90 18.81
CA GLN A 31 3.32 -7.36 19.49
C GLN A 31 4.53 -7.27 18.56
N GLU A 32 4.84 -8.35 17.82
CA GLU A 32 6.00 -8.40 16.92
C GLU A 32 5.94 -7.34 15.80
N ILE A 33 4.74 -6.95 15.39
CA ILE A 33 4.53 -5.91 14.39
C ILE A 33 4.83 -4.53 14.97
N LEU A 34 4.39 -4.24 16.20
CA LEU A 34 4.76 -2.98 16.85
C LEU A 34 6.24 -2.92 17.19
N ASP A 35 6.84 -4.03 17.61
CA ASP A 35 8.28 -4.13 17.87
C ASP A 35 9.08 -3.68 16.64
N TYR A 36 8.68 -4.13 15.44
CA TYR A 36 9.29 -3.72 14.18
C TYR A 36 9.25 -2.19 13.99
N TYR A 37 8.07 -1.58 14.09
CA TYR A 37 7.90 -0.15 13.85
C TYR A 37 8.59 0.72 14.92
N VAL A 38 8.58 0.28 16.17
CA VAL A 38 9.29 0.97 17.27
C VAL A 38 10.80 0.95 17.05
N GLN A 39 11.37 -0.19 16.63
CA GLN A 39 12.81 -0.28 16.33
C GLN A 39 13.22 0.65 15.17
N GLN A 40 12.32 0.84 14.20
CA GLN A 40 12.51 1.77 13.08
C GLN A 40 12.16 3.22 13.44
N SER A 41 11.85 3.51 14.72
CA SER A 41 11.48 4.86 15.21
C SER A 41 10.29 5.49 14.49
N TRP A 42 9.31 4.67 14.09
CA TRP A 42 8.08 5.15 13.48
C TRP A 42 7.18 5.87 14.49
N PHE A 43 6.36 6.78 13.97
CA PHE A 43 5.24 7.37 14.69
C PHE A 43 3.97 6.57 14.44
N PHE A 44 3.08 6.56 15.42
CA PHE A 44 1.79 5.89 15.34
C PHE A 44 0.67 6.91 15.43
N VAL A 45 -0.38 6.75 14.63
CA VAL A 45 -1.58 7.58 14.69
C VAL A 45 -2.75 6.71 15.13
N ALA A 46 -3.16 6.86 16.38
CA ALA A 46 -4.30 6.15 16.95
C ALA A 46 -5.58 6.96 16.70
N MET A 47 -6.62 6.34 16.13
CA MET A 47 -7.84 7.02 15.71
C MET A 47 -9.10 6.35 16.27
N LYS A 48 -10.04 7.15 16.77
CA LYS A 48 -11.37 6.69 17.20
C LYS A 48 -12.47 7.43 16.47
N ILE A 49 -13.50 6.72 16.06
CA ILE A 49 -14.72 7.32 15.50
C ILE A 49 -15.58 7.81 16.66
N GLN A 50 -15.92 9.10 16.68
CA GLN A 50 -16.96 9.62 17.55
C GLN A 50 -18.31 9.27 16.95
N HIS A 51 -19.08 8.46 17.67
CA HIS A 51 -20.50 8.27 17.43
C HIS A 51 -21.21 9.56 17.87
N GLU A 52 -21.87 10.28 16.96
CA GLU A 52 -22.79 11.33 17.41
C GLU A 52 -23.97 10.63 18.11
N GLU A 53 -24.18 10.93 19.40
CA GLU A 53 -25.13 10.27 20.31
C GLU A 53 -26.62 10.37 19.93
N THR A 54 -26.95 10.84 18.73
CA THR A 54 -28.31 10.80 18.20
C THR A 54 -28.35 9.81 17.05
N MET A 55 -28.89 8.62 17.28
CA MET A 55 -30.10 8.18 16.60
C MET A 55 -30.66 6.90 17.24
N ASN A 56 -31.95 6.97 17.56
CA ASN A 56 -32.74 5.85 18.02
C ASN A 56 -32.66 4.69 17.02
N SER A 57 -32.44 3.49 17.56
CA SER A 57 -32.90 2.20 17.07
C SER A 57 -33.44 2.10 15.63
N SER A 58 -32.82 1.20 14.86
CA SER A 58 -33.37 0.40 13.72
C SER A 58 -33.12 0.82 12.27
N GLU A 59 -32.30 1.83 11.98
CA GLU A 59 -31.90 2.12 10.60
C GLU A 59 -30.38 1.99 10.40
N ASN A 60 -30.00 1.30 9.33
CA ASN A 60 -28.62 0.97 8.98
C ASN A 60 -27.71 2.20 9.06
N TYR A 61 -26.53 2.01 9.64
CA TYR A 61 -25.48 3.03 9.71
C TYR A 61 -25.12 3.51 8.29
N THR A 62 -25.57 4.71 7.90
CA THR A 62 -25.21 5.37 6.64
C THR A 62 -24.04 6.35 6.81
N GLY A 63 -23.39 6.35 7.98
CA GLY A 63 -22.29 7.23 8.32
C GLY A 63 -21.10 7.03 7.38
N ALA A 64 -20.97 7.89 6.37
CA ALA A 64 -19.80 7.89 5.51
C ALA A 64 -18.55 8.20 6.34
N ILE A 65 -17.67 7.20 6.47
CA ILE A 65 -16.31 7.35 6.98
C ILE A 65 -15.63 8.43 6.13
N GLN A 66 -15.18 9.53 6.76
CA GLN A 66 -14.50 10.58 6.01
C GLN A 66 -13.09 10.12 5.63
N PRO A 67 -12.59 10.43 4.42
CA PRO A 67 -11.21 10.16 4.05
C PRO A 67 -10.24 10.82 5.03
N ILE A 68 -9.11 10.15 5.26
CA ILE A 68 -8.06 10.62 6.17
C ILE A 68 -6.81 10.88 5.33
N GLY A 69 -6.26 12.08 5.47
CA GLY A 69 -4.95 12.44 4.94
C GLY A 69 -3.89 12.37 6.03
N ILE A 70 -2.77 11.72 5.75
CA ILE A 70 -1.60 11.69 6.63
C ILE A 70 -0.41 12.19 5.79
N MET A 71 0.34 13.13 6.33
CA MET A 71 1.54 13.68 5.70
C MET A 71 2.73 13.47 6.63
N PHE A 72 3.81 12.93 6.08
CA PHE A 72 5.07 12.70 6.78
C PHE A 72 6.23 12.78 5.77
N PHE A 73 7.44 13.00 6.28
CA PHE A 73 8.66 13.00 5.47
C PHE A 73 9.27 11.61 5.45
N SER A 74 9.72 11.18 4.27
CA SER A 74 10.38 9.89 4.04
C SER A 74 11.34 10.03 2.86
N ASP A 75 12.45 9.30 2.90
CA ASP A 75 13.38 9.19 1.77
C ASP A 75 12.86 8.21 0.70
N GLU A 76 11.86 7.39 1.05
CA GLU A 76 11.22 6.41 0.18
C GLU A 76 9.71 6.65 0.07
N MET A 77 9.14 6.34 -1.09
CA MET A 77 7.68 6.31 -1.26
C MET A 77 7.14 5.01 -0.66
N VAL A 78 6.87 5.06 0.65
CA VAL A 78 6.44 3.90 1.45
C VAL A 78 4.95 3.96 1.77
N TYR A 79 4.27 2.82 1.62
CA TYR A 79 2.96 2.57 2.19
C TYR A 79 3.10 1.61 3.39
N PRO A 80 2.74 2.03 4.63
CA PRO A 80 2.93 1.25 5.85
C PRO A 80 1.98 0.05 5.88
N PHE A 81 2.38 -1.03 5.22
CA PHE A 81 1.51 -2.15 4.88
C PHE A 81 1.58 -3.26 5.92
N ARG A 82 2.75 -3.49 6.53
CA ARG A 82 2.95 -4.60 7.47
C ARG A 82 1.96 -4.54 8.65
N ILE A 83 1.64 -3.35 9.14
CA ILE A 83 0.63 -3.17 10.21
C ILE A 83 -0.77 -3.67 9.83
N SER A 84 -1.09 -3.70 8.54
CA SER A 84 -2.41 -4.13 8.04
C SER A 84 -2.63 -5.64 8.23
N ALA A 85 -1.56 -6.43 8.38
CA ALA A 85 -1.62 -7.87 8.62
C ALA A 85 -2.51 -8.23 9.84
N LEU A 86 -2.52 -7.36 10.86
CA LEU A 86 -3.33 -7.53 12.08
C LEU A 86 -4.83 -7.56 11.84
N SER A 87 -5.28 -6.97 10.72
CA SER A 87 -6.68 -6.80 10.38
C SER A 87 -7.07 -7.53 9.09
N ALA A 88 -6.09 -8.17 8.42
CA ALA A 88 -6.33 -8.88 7.18
C ALA A 88 -7.19 -10.13 7.43
N PRO A 89 -8.31 -10.31 6.71
CA PRO A 89 -9.11 -11.52 6.84
C PRO A 89 -8.39 -12.70 6.18
N SER A 90 -8.80 -13.92 6.53
CA SER A 90 -8.15 -15.16 6.05
C SER A 90 -8.20 -15.34 4.52
N TRP A 91 -9.11 -14.67 3.83
CA TRP A 91 -9.22 -14.70 2.36
C TRP A 91 -8.41 -13.58 1.67
N GLY A 92 -7.68 -12.78 2.44
CA GLY A 92 -6.84 -11.69 1.95
C GLY A 92 -7.53 -10.33 1.84
N THR A 93 -6.71 -9.31 1.62
CA THR A 93 -7.12 -7.91 1.47
C THR A 93 -6.71 -7.39 0.10
N GLU A 94 -7.61 -6.67 -0.56
CA GLU A 94 -7.28 -5.89 -1.75
C GLU A 94 -6.62 -4.57 -1.35
N VAL A 95 -5.49 -4.28 -1.99
CA VAL A 95 -4.80 -3.00 -1.87
C VAL A 95 -4.86 -2.29 -3.22
N LEU A 96 -5.37 -1.05 -3.19
CA LEU A 96 -5.45 -0.16 -4.34
C LEU A 96 -4.70 1.13 -4.03
N ILE A 97 -3.59 1.37 -4.74
CA ILE A 97 -2.75 2.55 -4.54
C ILE A 97 -2.83 3.45 -5.77
N TYR A 98 -3.07 4.74 -5.52
CA TYR A 98 -2.91 5.82 -6.48
C TYR A 98 -1.66 6.60 -6.07
N ALA A 99 -0.65 6.61 -6.93
CA ALA A 99 0.62 7.28 -6.67
C ALA A 99 0.80 8.43 -7.66
N PHE A 100 1.06 9.62 -7.14
CA PHE A 100 1.51 10.78 -7.92
C PHE A 100 3.01 10.96 -7.68
N SER A 101 3.79 10.93 -8.75
CA SER A 101 5.26 11.03 -8.69
C SER A 101 5.85 11.54 -10.01
N ASP A 102 7.10 12.01 -9.99
CA ASP A 102 7.82 12.47 -11.19
C ASP A 102 7.91 11.40 -12.28
N GLU A 103 7.97 10.13 -11.87
CA GLU A 103 8.04 8.98 -12.74
C GLU A 103 6.92 7.98 -12.41
N ARG A 104 6.60 7.11 -13.36
CA ARG A 104 5.72 5.96 -13.13
C ARG A 104 6.36 5.06 -12.08
N VAL A 105 5.57 4.54 -11.13
CA VAL A 105 6.05 3.67 -10.05
C VAL A 105 5.34 2.32 -10.04
N THR A 106 5.93 1.31 -9.41
CA THR A 106 5.33 -0.01 -9.20
C THR A 106 5.79 -0.63 -7.88
N PHE A 107 5.19 -1.73 -7.46
CA PHE A 107 5.68 -2.58 -6.38
C PHE A 107 5.60 -4.06 -6.78
N PRO A 108 6.33 -4.98 -6.12
CA PRO A 108 6.37 -6.39 -6.49
C PRO A 108 4.98 -7.04 -6.58
N GLY A 109 4.65 -7.58 -7.76
CA GLY A 109 3.38 -8.24 -8.02
C GLY A 109 2.18 -7.31 -8.25
N ALA A 110 2.38 -5.99 -8.29
CA ALA A 110 1.32 -5.05 -8.62
C ALA A 110 0.82 -5.27 -10.06
N ALA A 111 -0.50 -5.34 -10.22
CA ALA A 111 -1.14 -5.11 -11.51
C ALA A 111 -1.29 -3.59 -11.70
N GLU A 112 -0.65 -3.06 -12.74
CA GLU A 112 -0.90 -1.68 -13.12
C GLU A 112 -2.16 -1.57 -13.95
N GLU A 113 -3.13 -0.81 -13.45
CA GLU A 113 -4.40 -0.58 -14.13
C GLU A 113 -4.43 0.72 -14.92
N TYR A 114 -3.57 1.67 -14.57
CA TYR A 114 -3.53 2.99 -15.21
C TYR A 114 -2.18 3.67 -14.99
N ASN A 115 -1.69 4.37 -16.03
CA ASN A 115 -0.63 5.37 -15.89
C ASN A 115 -0.88 6.52 -16.87
N ALA A 116 -0.75 7.77 -16.41
CA ALA A 116 -0.81 8.95 -17.27
C ALA A 116 -0.12 10.15 -16.62
N ILE A 117 0.30 11.11 -17.44
CA ILE A 117 0.72 12.44 -16.97
C ILE A 117 -0.54 13.22 -16.62
N ILE A 118 -0.59 13.76 -15.40
CA ILE A 118 -1.69 14.56 -14.87
C ILE A 118 -1.18 15.98 -14.61
N THR A 119 -1.88 16.97 -15.15
CA THR A 119 -1.62 18.40 -14.89
C THR A 119 -2.59 18.95 -13.84
N PRO A 120 -2.23 20.00 -13.10
CA PRO A 120 -3.13 20.61 -12.09
C PRO A 120 -4.52 20.97 -12.64
N ASP A 121 -4.59 21.48 -13.87
CA ASP A 121 -5.86 21.84 -14.53
C ASP A 121 -6.82 20.64 -14.70
N GLN A 122 -6.30 19.41 -14.79
CA GLN A 122 -7.12 18.20 -14.90
C GLN A 122 -7.73 17.77 -13.56
N LEU A 123 -7.29 18.37 -12.45
CA LEU A 123 -7.73 18.06 -11.09
C LEU A 123 -8.75 19.07 -10.54
N GLU A 124 -9.17 20.06 -11.34
CA GLU A 124 -10.16 21.07 -10.93
C GLU A 124 -11.49 20.44 -10.47
N GLU A 125 -11.88 19.30 -11.05
CA GLU A 125 -13.08 18.56 -10.67
C GLU A 125 -12.92 17.75 -9.36
N TYR A 126 -11.71 17.71 -8.79
CA TYR A 126 -11.35 16.93 -7.60
C TYR A 126 -10.72 17.82 -6.51
N PRO A 127 -11.53 18.59 -5.75
CA PRO A 127 -11.02 19.61 -4.80
C PRO A 127 -10.06 19.09 -3.74
N ILE A 128 -10.23 17.84 -3.29
CA ILE A 128 -9.33 17.21 -2.30
C ILE A 128 -7.92 17.01 -2.88
N LEU A 129 -7.83 16.69 -4.17
CA LEU A 129 -6.55 16.44 -4.84
C LEU A 129 -5.87 17.74 -5.26
N GLN A 130 -6.64 18.76 -5.64
CA GLN A 130 -6.10 20.08 -6.00
C GLN A 130 -5.31 20.74 -4.86
N GLY A 131 -5.69 20.49 -3.61
CA GLY A 131 -4.94 20.98 -2.43
C GLY A 131 -3.66 20.20 -2.14
N LEU A 132 -3.44 19.05 -2.79
CA LEU A 132 -2.29 18.17 -2.57
C LEU A 132 -1.32 18.13 -3.76
N ILE A 133 -1.78 18.54 -4.94
CA ILE A 133 -1.05 18.45 -6.20
C ILE A 133 -1.09 19.82 -6.88
N ASP A 134 0.05 20.50 -6.90
CA ASP A 134 0.24 21.84 -7.46
C ASP A 134 1.12 21.87 -8.71
N GLU A 135 1.71 20.73 -9.09
CA GLU A 135 2.51 20.57 -10.30
C GLU A 135 2.12 19.34 -11.14
N THR A 136 2.84 19.11 -12.23
CA THR A 136 2.55 18.01 -13.16
C THR A 136 3.26 16.74 -12.71
N PHE A 137 2.50 15.66 -12.50
CA PHE A 137 3.02 14.36 -12.09
C PHE A 137 2.57 13.24 -13.01
N VAL A 138 3.21 12.07 -12.90
CA VAL A 138 2.67 10.81 -13.39
C VAL A 138 1.77 10.20 -12.32
N LEU A 139 0.50 10.01 -12.64
CA LEU A 139 -0.43 9.22 -11.84
C LEU A 139 -0.30 7.75 -12.24
N THR A 140 0.00 6.88 -11.28
CA THR A 140 -0.04 5.42 -11.46
C THR A 140 -1.10 4.81 -10.54
N LYS A 141 -1.92 3.89 -11.07
CA LYS A 141 -2.90 3.10 -10.32
C LYS A 141 -2.46 1.65 -10.26
N LEU A 142 -2.23 1.16 -9.06
CA LEU A 142 -1.70 -0.17 -8.78
C LEU A 142 -2.68 -0.96 -7.92
N ARG A 143 -2.96 -2.21 -8.31
CA ARG A 143 -3.82 -3.13 -7.56
C ARG A 143 -3.10 -4.44 -7.29
N LYS A 144 -3.24 -4.96 -6.07
CA LYS A 144 -2.88 -6.34 -5.74
C LYS A 144 -3.76 -6.86 -4.60
N ASN A 145 -4.13 -8.14 -4.67
CA ASN A 145 -4.70 -8.85 -3.52
C ASN A 145 -3.57 -9.52 -2.75
N PHE A 146 -3.56 -9.36 -1.44
CA PHE A 146 -2.54 -9.90 -0.54
C PHE A 146 -3.17 -10.84 0.48
N SER A 147 -2.52 -11.98 0.71
CA SER A 147 -2.73 -12.77 1.92
C SER A 147 -2.05 -12.09 3.12
N ALA A 148 -2.45 -12.43 4.35
CA ALA A 148 -1.80 -11.90 5.56
C ALA A 148 -0.31 -12.26 5.65
N GLU A 149 0.09 -13.41 5.09
CA GLU A 149 1.48 -13.89 5.04
C GLU A 149 2.37 -13.02 4.14
N GLU A 150 1.81 -12.37 3.11
CA GLU A 150 2.54 -11.45 2.23
C GLU A 150 2.66 -10.02 2.81
N MET A 151 2.09 -9.77 3.99
CA MET A 151 2.11 -8.46 4.68
C MET A 151 3.22 -8.40 5.74
N ASP A 152 4.38 -8.99 5.46
CA ASP A 152 5.52 -9.03 6.38
C ASP A 152 6.46 -7.83 6.24
N GLU A 153 6.37 -7.08 5.13
CA GLU A 153 7.10 -5.84 4.87
C GLU A 153 6.17 -4.70 4.41
N ASP A 154 6.64 -3.46 4.57
CA ASP A 154 5.96 -2.29 4.01
C ASP A 154 6.13 -2.23 2.49
N LEU A 155 5.13 -1.66 1.78
CA LEU A 155 5.22 -1.55 0.33
C LEU A 155 6.06 -0.34 -0.05
N ILE A 156 7.22 -0.58 -0.64
CA ILE A 156 8.05 0.45 -1.26
C ILE A 156 7.66 0.57 -2.73
N LEU A 157 7.21 1.77 -3.13
CA LEU A 157 6.95 2.09 -4.51
C LEU A 157 8.25 2.48 -5.21
N LEU A 158 8.58 1.72 -6.25
CA LEU A 158 9.83 1.86 -6.99
C LEU A 158 9.57 2.48 -8.36
N PRO A 159 10.40 3.42 -8.83
CA PRO A 159 10.32 3.94 -10.19
C PRO A 159 10.44 2.82 -11.23
N VAL A 160 9.55 2.84 -12.23
CA VAL A 160 9.61 1.96 -13.40
C VAL A 160 10.51 2.63 -14.43
N PRO A 161 11.68 2.05 -14.76
CA PRO A 161 12.56 2.66 -15.75
C PRO A 161 11.84 2.72 -17.11
N LYS A 162 11.91 3.88 -17.78
CA LYS A 162 11.22 4.17 -19.07
C LYS A 162 11.43 3.14 -20.20
N TYR A 163 12.38 2.19 -20.07
CA TYR A 163 12.78 1.27 -21.13
C TYR A 163 12.84 -0.21 -20.75
N ILE A 164 12.29 -0.64 -19.62
CA ILE A 164 12.17 -2.09 -19.32
C ILE A 164 10.79 -2.56 -19.79
N VAL A 165 10.57 -2.54 -21.10
CA VAL A 165 9.60 -3.46 -21.70
C VAL A 165 10.40 -4.73 -21.95
N LEU A 166 10.33 -5.69 -21.03
CA LEU A 166 10.46 -7.08 -21.46
C LEU A 166 9.33 -7.26 -22.47
N GLY A 167 9.67 -7.21 -23.76
CA GLY A 167 8.72 -7.49 -24.83
C GLY A 167 7.97 -8.76 -24.46
N ASN A 168 6.64 -8.73 -24.58
CA ASN A 168 5.75 -9.83 -24.20
C ASN A 168 6.45 -11.17 -24.39
N ILE A 169 6.48 -12.01 -23.36
CA ILE A 169 6.89 -13.40 -23.51
C ILE A 169 5.84 -14.01 -24.46
N LEU A 170 6.20 -14.12 -25.74
CA LEU A 170 5.36 -14.76 -26.74
C LEU A 170 5.42 -16.26 -26.46
N ASP A 171 4.37 -16.78 -25.83
CA ASP A 171 4.12 -18.21 -25.84
C ASP A 171 3.71 -18.59 -27.28
N LEU A 172 4.66 -19.12 -28.04
CA LEU A 172 4.46 -19.51 -29.43
C LEU A 172 3.58 -20.76 -29.57
N ASN A 173 3.10 -21.35 -28.45
CA ASN A 173 2.21 -22.50 -28.43
C ASN A 173 2.69 -23.61 -29.39
N SER A 174 4.01 -23.86 -29.38
CA SER A 174 4.61 -24.87 -30.23
C SER A 174 4.22 -26.25 -29.70
N PRO A 175 3.58 -27.13 -30.50
CA PRO A 175 3.27 -28.48 -30.07
C PRO A 175 4.57 -29.29 -30.09
N VAL A 176 5.39 -29.15 -29.04
CA VAL A 176 6.61 -29.93 -28.95
C VAL A 176 6.24 -31.35 -28.52
N GLY A 177 6.33 -32.29 -29.47
CA GLY A 177 6.11 -33.70 -29.23
C GLY A 177 7.14 -34.25 -28.24
N GLN A 178 6.63 -34.76 -27.11
CA GLN A 178 7.32 -35.58 -26.11
C GLN A 178 8.64 -35.02 -25.54
N PHE A 179 8.54 -34.31 -24.42
CA PHE A 179 9.63 -34.29 -23.43
C PHE A 179 9.15 -34.96 -22.14
N ILE A 180 9.93 -35.91 -21.64
CA ILE A 180 9.76 -36.44 -20.28
C ILE A 180 10.38 -35.40 -19.34
N LEU A 181 9.53 -34.70 -18.60
CA LEU A 181 9.90 -33.65 -17.66
C LEU A 181 10.29 -34.28 -16.33
N ILE A 182 11.59 -34.43 -16.06
CA ILE A 182 12.12 -34.75 -14.73
C ILE A 182 12.76 -33.48 -14.20
N ILE A 183 11.92 -32.62 -13.59
CA ILE A 183 12.28 -31.42 -12.82
C ILE A 183 13.28 -30.49 -13.56
N GLY A 184 12.75 -29.61 -14.40
CA GLY A 184 13.54 -28.54 -15.03
C GLY A 184 12.99 -27.18 -14.66
N ILE A 185 13.56 -26.52 -13.65
CA ILE A 185 13.40 -25.08 -13.48
C ILE A 185 14.27 -24.43 -14.55
N PHE A 186 13.66 -23.65 -15.46
CA PHE A 186 14.39 -22.85 -16.43
C PHE A 186 14.46 -21.40 -15.93
N ILE A 187 15.66 -20.95 -15.57
CA ILE A 187 15.93 -19.54 -15.26
C ILE A 187 16.56 -18.91 -16.51
N PHE A 188 15.86 -17.98 -17.13
CA PHE A 188 16.43 -17.16 -18.22
C PHE A 188 16.92 -15.84 -17.64
N LEU A 189 18.22 -15.58 -17.77
CA LEU A 189 18.82 -14.28 -17.45
C LEU A 189 18.87 -13.44 -18.72
N LEU A 190 18.10 -12.36 -18.76
CA LEU A 190 18.08 -11.42 -19.88
C LEU A 190 18.90 -10.17 -19.52
N ASN A 191 19.94 -9.89 -20.30
CA ASN A 191 20.77 -8.69 -20.13
C ASN A 191 20.19 -7.54 -20.96
N THR A 192 19.62 -6.53 -20.31
CA THR A 192 19.14 -5.31 -20.98
C THR A 192 20.30 -4.35 -21.21
N LYS A 193 20.94 -4.41 -22.40
CA LYS A 193 21.88 -3.35 -22.79
C LYS A 193 21.12 -2.07 -23.11
N LYS A 194 21.52 -0.96 -22.47
CA LYS A 194 21.09 0.39 -22.84
C LYS A 194 21.44 0.64 -24.31
N ARG A 195 20.43 0.89 -25.15
CA ARG A 195 20.64 1.41 -26.49
C ARG A 195 20.69 2.93 -26.37
N ASN A 196 21.89 3.51 -26.44
CA ASN A 196 22.02 4.97 -26.56
C ASN A 196 21.32 5.38 -27.86
N ILE A 197 20.31 6.24 -27.76
CA ILE A 197 19.70 6.94 -28.89
C ILE A 197 20.46 8.26 -29.06
#